data_AF-A0A8J4Y202-F1
#
_entry.id   AF-A0A8J4Y202-F1
#
_cell.length_a   1.000
_cell.length_b   1.000
_cell.length_c   1.000
_cell.angle_alpha   90.00
_cell.angle_beta   90.00
_cell.angle_gamma   90.00
#
_symmetry.space_group_name_H-M   'P 1'
#
loop_
_entity.id
_entity.type
_entity.pdbx_description
1 polymer ?
#
loop_
_entity_poly.entity_id
_entity_poly.type
_entity_poly.pdbx_seq_one_letter_code
_entity_poly.pdbx_strand_id
1 'polypeptide(L)'
;MSAIVKNRKVDLECRAFNPEWEKYFFTEHFGQAQCLICLKTVAVLKEYNVCRHWETQHQASSFASMSAAERKEAIVKLSGNLQKSTSLFRKQTTEADKMTRGSYEVSRFLARRMKPFTDGDFIKECIMVVIDSLS
;
A
#
# COMPACT_ATOMS: atom_id res chain seq x y z
N MET A 1 -36.24 13.16 -29.96
CA MET A 1 -35.83 13.03 -28.54
C MET A 1 -34.36 12.65 -28.52
N SER A 2 -33.47 13.61 -28.23
CA SER A 2 -32.02 13.32 -28.16
C SER A 2 -31.76 12.38 -26.99
N ALA A 3 -31.19 11.21 -27.28
CA ALA A 3 -30.74 10.28 -26.25
C ALA A 3 -29.65 11.00 -25.42
N ILE A 4 -29.93 11.23 -24.15
CA ILE A 4 -28.91 11.69 -23.20
C ILE A 4 -27.93 10.53 -23.06
N VAL A 5 -26.78 10.63 -23.74
CA VAL A 5 -25.65 9.74 -23.51
C VAL A 5 -25.16 10.03 -22.10
N LYS A 6 -25.61 9.22 -21.13
CA LYS A 6 -25.06 9.23 -19.77
C LYS A 6 -23.60 8.78 -19.88
N ASN A 7 -22.69 9.74 -19.93
CA ASN A 7 -21.27 9.47 -19.76
C ASN A 7 -21.06 8.84 -18.39
N ARG A 8 -20.80 7.52 -18.35
CA ARG A 8 -20.53 6.77 -17.13
C ARG A 8 -19.13 7.15 -16.63
N LYS A 9 -19.04 7.98 -15.58
CA LYS A 9 -17.78 8.22 -14.86
C LYS A 9 -17.56 7.12 -13.85
N VAL A 10 -16.39 6.47 -13.92
CA VAL A 10 -16.02 5.34 -13.04
C VAL A 10 -16.04 5.74 -11.56
N ASP A 11 -15.68 6.98 -11.25
CA ASP A 11 -15.58 7.51 -9.89
C ASP A 11 -16.95 7.63 -9.18
N LEU A 12 -18.04 7.70 -9.95
CA LEU A 12 -19.41 7.80 -9.42
C LEU A 12 -20.05 6.44 -9.14
N GLU A 13 -19.40 5.34 -9.55
CA GLU A 13 -19.98 4.00 -9.52
C GLU A 13 -19.65 3.23 -8.24
N CYS A 14 -18.89 3.83 -7.29
CA CYS A 14 -18.55 3.30 -5.96
C CYS A 14 -18.27 1.79 -5.95
N ARG A 15 -17.52 1.31 -6.95
CA ARG A 15 -17.29 -0.12 -7.11
C ARG A 15 -16.33 -0.62 -6.04
N ALA A 16 -16.67 -1.72 -5.41
CA ALA A 16 -15.86 -2.39 -4.40
C ALA A 16 -15.27 -3.69 -4.94
N PHE A 17 -14.22 -4.18 -4.29
CA PHE A 17 -13.65 -5.48 -4.56
C PHE A 17 -14.67 -6.58 -4.20
N ASN A 18 -14.73 -7.64 -5.02
CA ASN A 18 -15.56 -8.81 -4.73
C ASN A 18 -14.65 -9.99 -4.30
N PRO A 19 -14.83 -10.58 -3.10
CA PRO A 19 -14.07 -11.73 -2.64
C PRO A 19 -14.06 -12.94 -3.59
N GLU A 20 -15.10 -13.10 -4.41
CA GLU A 20 -15.15 -14.15 -5.44
C GLU A 20 -13.99 -14.06 -6.45
N TRP A 21 -13.36 -12.90 -6.57
CA TRP A 21 -12.21 -12.69 -7.44
C TRP A 21 -10.93 -13.36 -6.94
N GLU A 22 -10.89 -13.82 -5.68
CA GLU A 22 -9.81 -14.65 -5.16
C GLU A 22 -9.62 -15.93 -6.00
N LYS A 23 -10.68 -16.45 -6.64
CA LYS A 23 -10.58 -17.62 -7.55
C LYS A 23 -9.65 -17.39 -8.75
N TYR A 24 -9.40 -16.13 -9.09
CA TYR A 24 -8.48 -15.65 -10.12
C TYR A 24 -7.12 -15.19 -9.55
N PHE A 25 -6.84 -15.50 -8.27
CA PHE A 25 -5.66 -15.04 -7.53
C PHE A 25 -5.59 -13.52 -7.37
N PHE A 26 -6.71 -12.85 -7.12
CA PHE A 26 -6.74 -11.42 -6.81
C PHE A 26 -7.04 -11.15 -5.34
N THR A 27 -6.48 -10.06 -4.83
CA THR A 27 -6.79 -9.51 -3.50
C THR A 27 -6.98 -8.00 -3.58
N GLU A 28 -7.62 -7.40 -2.58
CA GLU A 28 -7.71 -5.95 -2.46
C GLU A 28 -6.43 -5.39 -1.80
N HIS A 29 -5.78 -4.45 -2.46
CA HIS A 29 -4.60 -3.77 -1.96
C HIS A 29 -4.69 -2.27 -2.28
N PHE A 30 -4.70 -1.43 -1.25
CA PHE A 30 -4.88 0.04 -1.35
C PHE A 30 -6.08 0.48 -2.21
N GLY A 31 -7.21 -0.22 -2.11
CA GLY A 31 -8.43 0.09 -2.87
C GLY A 31 -8.38 -0.31 -4.35
N GLN A 32 -7.38 -1.09 -4.76
CA GLN A 32 -7.24 -1.66 -6.10
C GLN A 32 -7.26 -3.19 -6.03
N ALA A 33 -7.62 -3.85 -7.12
CA ALA A 33 -7.50 -5.30 -7.23
C ALA A 33 -6.06 -5.63 -7.68
N GLN A 34 -5.29 -6.33 -6.86
CA GLN A 34 -3.92 -6.75 -7.17
C GLN A 34 -3.85 -8.26 -7.44
N CYS A 35 -3.18 -8.65 -8.52
CA CYS A 35 -2.90 -10.05 -8.81
C CYS A 35 -1.79 -10.58 -7.90
N LEU A 36 -2.03 -11.69 -7.21
CA LEU A 36 -1.07 -12.35 -6.32
C LEU A 36 0.06 -13.08 -7.05
N ILE A 37 -0.10 -13.39 -8.34
CA ILE A 37 0.89 -14.12 -9.14
C ILE A 37 1.94 -13.16 -9.71
N CYS A 38 1.50 -12.08 -10.37
CA CYS A 38 2.39 -11.15 -11.06
C CYS A 38 2.45 -9.75 -10.44
N LEU A 39 1.74 -9.50 -9.35
CA LEU A 39 1.71 -8.24 -8.59
C LEU A 39 1.17 -7.00 -9.35
N LYS A 40 0.70 -7.19 -10.60
CA LYS A 40 0.03 -6.14 -11.37
C LYS A 40 -1.32 -5.77 -10.74
N THR A 41 -1.65 -4.48 -10.77
CA THR A 41 -2.94 -3.97 -10.28
C THR A 41 -3.93 -3.70 -11.42
N VAL A 42 -5.21 -3.87 -11.12
CA VAL A 42 -6.34 -3.52 -11.97
C VAL A 42 -7.02 -2.32 -11.33
N ALA A 43 -6.90 -1.17 -11.99
CA ALA A 43 -7.39 0.11 -11.46
C ALA A 43 -8.92 0.19 -11.40
N VAL A 44 -9.63 -0.48 -12.31
CA VAL A 44 -11.09 -0.47 -12.36
C VAL A 44 -11.63 -1.80 -11.84
N LEU A 45 -12.23 -1.76 -10.64
CA LEU A 45 -12.84 -2.90 -9.95
C LEU A 45 -14.07 -3.42 -10.71
N LYS A 46 -13.81 -4.25 -11.72
CA LYS A 46 -14.78 -4.94 -12.56
C LYS A 46 -14.33 -6.37 -12.77
N GLU A 47 -15.25 -7.31 -12.62
CA GLU A 47 -14.98 -8.72 -12.86
C GLU A 47 -14.40 -8.98 -14.25
N TYR A 48 -14.91 -8.30 -15.30
CA TYR A 48 -14.36 -8.40 -16.65
C TYR A 48 -12.84 -8.12 -16.71
N ASN A 49 -12.35 -7.11 -15.99
CA ASN A 49 -10.93 -6.75 -16.02
C ASN A 49 -10.07 -7.81 -15.31
N VAL A 50 -10.56 -8.31 -14.17
CA VAL A 50 -9.93 -9.37 -13.38
C VAL A 50 -9.88 -10.67 -14.19
N CYS A 51 -11.01 -11.06 -14.78
CA CYS A 51 -11.14 -12.26 -15.59
C CYS A 51 -10.23 -12.20 -16.82
N ARG A 52 -10.29 -11.10 -17.58
CA ARG A 52 -9.41 -10.89 -18.75
C ARG A 52 -7.94 -10.93 -18.38
N HIS A 53 -7.55 -10.36 -17.24
CA HIS A 53 -6.19 -10.44 -16.75
C HIS A 53 -5.77 -11.91 -16.53
N TRP A 54 -6.59 -12.68 -15.82
CA TRP A 54 -6.35 -14.10 -15.59
C TRP A 54 -6.21 -14.88 -16.90
N GLU A 55 -7.18 -14.74 -17.80
CA GLU A 55 -7.22 -15.44 -19.09
C GLU A 55 -5.97 -15.15 -19.93
N THR A 56 -5.57 -13.89 -20.03
CA THR A 56 -4.46 -13.49 -20.90
C THR A 56 -3.08 -13.68 -20.30
N GLN A 57 -2.93 -13.64 -18.98
CA GLN A 57 -1.62 -13.69 -18.32
C GLN A 57 -1.32 -15.04 -17.65
N HIS A 58 -2.35 -15.77 -17.21
CA HIS A 58 -2.18 -16.89 -16.28
C HIS A 58 -2.92 -18.17 -16.69
N GLN A 59 -3.79 -18.14 -17.69
CA GLN A 59 -4.51 -19.34 -18.16
C GLN A 59 -3.58 -20.45 -18.66
N ALA A 60 -2.45 -20.09 -19.27
CA ALA A 60 -1.45 -21.04 -19.74
C ALA A 60 -0.38 -21.40 -18.67
N SER A 61 -0.58 -20.98 -17.42
CA SER A 61 0.36 -21.24 -16.33
C SER A 61 -0.01 -22.49 -15.53
N SER A 62 0.92 -22.98 -14.71
CA SER A 62 0.66 -24.08 -13.76
C SER A 62 -0.44 -23.78 -12.75
N PHE A 63 -0.77 -22.51 -12.52
CA PHE A 63 -1.87 -22.10 -11.63
C PHE A 63 -3.24 -22.50 -12.17
N ALA A 64 -3.38 -22.65 -13.49
CA ALA A 64 -4.63 -23.07 -14.12
C ALA A 64 -4.97 -24.54 -13.85
N SER A 65 -3.94 -25.40 -13.72
CA SER A 65 -4.09 -26.84 -13.47
C SER A 65 -4.21 -27.22 -11.98
N MET A 66 -4.15 -26.25 -11.06
CA MET A 66 -4.25 -26.52 -9.62
C MET A 66 -5.66 -26.96 -9.24
N SER A 67 -5.74 -27.94 -8.34
CA SER A 67 -7.00 -28.29 -7.66
C SER A 67 -7.49 -27.13 -6.78
N ALA A 68 -8.76 -27.20 -6.35
CA ALA A 68 -9.33 -26.19 -5.46
C ALA A 68 -8.58 -26.08 -4.12
N ALA A 69 -8.11 -27.20 -3.57
CA ALA A 69 -7.36 -27.22 -2.32
C ALA A 69 -5.98 -26.56 -2.46
N GLU A 70 -5.21 -26.96 -3.48
CA GLU A 70 -3.90 -26.38 -3.77
C GLU A 70 -4.01 -24.88 -4.07
N ARG A 71 -5.05 -24.48 -4.84
CA ARG A 71 -5.31 -23.07 -5.14
C ARG A 71 -5.54 -22.26 -3.87
N LYS A 72 -6.37 -22.76 -2.96
CA LYS A 72 -6.65 -22.08 -1.69
C LYS A 72 -5.38 -21.91 -0.85
N GLU A 73 -4.56 -22.95 -0.76
CA GLU A 73 -3.28 -22.89 -0.05
C GLU A 73 -2.33 -21.86 -0.70
N ALA A 74 -2.24 -21.86 -2.03
CA ALA A 74 -1.42 -20.90 -2.76
C ALA A 74 -1.87 -19.46 -2.55
N ILE A 75 -3.17 -19.19 -2.56
CA ILE A 75 -3.73 -17.86 -2.29
C ILE A 75 -3.33 -17.38 -0.89
N VAL A 76 -3.49 -18.24 0.13
CA VAL A 76 -3.10 -17.90 1.51
C VAL A 76 -1.60 -17.59 1.61
N LYS A 77 -0.77 -18.44 1.00
CA LYS A 77 0.69 -18.27 0.99
C LYS A 77 1.11 -16.98 0.29
N LEU A 78 0.59 -16.72 -0.91
CA LEU A 78 0.94 -15.54 -1.70
C LEU A 78 0.45 -14.25 -1.03
N SER A 79 -0.76 -14.26 -0.48
CA SER A 79 -1.32 -13.13 0.28
C SER A 79 -0.48 -12.83 1.53
N GLY A 80 -0.08 -13.87 2.26
CA GLY A 80 0.80 -13.72 3.42
C GLY A 80 2.16 -13.14 3.06
N ASN A 81 2.74 -13.54 1.92
CA ASN A 81 3.99 -12.98 1.42
C ASN A 81 3.83 -11.50 1.04
N LEU A 82 2.76 -11.15 0.33
CA LEU A 82 2.45 -9.77 -0.04
C LEU A 82 2.29 -8.87 1.20
N GLN A 83 1.57 -9.34 2.21
CA GLN A 83 1.40 -8.62 3.48
C GLN A 83 2.74 -8.41 4.20
N LYS A 84 3.59 -9.45 4.27
CA LYS A 84 4.93 -9.34 4.86
C LYS A 84 5.75 -8.27 4.14
N SER A 85 5.83 -8.33 2.81
CA SER A 85 6.56 -7.32 2.02
C SER A 85 6.01 -5.91 2.25
N THR A 86 4.68 -5.73 2.18
CA THR A 86 4.03 -4.43 2.42
C THR A 86 4.33 -3.89 3.83
N SER A 87 4.30 -4.76 4.85
CA SER A 87 4.57 -4.37 6.23
C SER A 87 6.02 -3.91 6.44
N LEU A 88 6.99 -4.51 5.74
CA LEU A 88 8.39 -4.12 5.80
C LEU A 88 8.60 -2.73 5.18
N PHE A 89 8.06 -2.49 3.98
CA PHE A 89 8.13 -1.17 3.35
C PHE A 89 7.43 -0.11 4.19
N ARG A 90 6.24 -0.40 4.73
CA ARG A 90 5.53 0.53 5.62
C ARG A 90 6.36 0.90 6.85
N LYS A 91 7.02 -0.07 7.49
CA LYS A 91 7.91 0.19 8.63
C LYS A 91 9.06 1.13 8.26
N GLN A 92 9.68 0.93 7.10
CA GLN A 92 10.74 1.81 6.61
C GLN A 92 10.23 3.23 6.36
N THR A 93 9.06 3.37 5.73
CA THR A 93 8.45 4.70 5.52
C THR A 93 8.13 5.38 6.84
N THR A 94 7.57 4.66 7.83
CA THR A 94 7.27 5.26 9.14
C THR A 94 8.53 5.70 9.88
N GLU A 95 9.63 4.96 9.75
CA GLU A 95 10.91 5.35 10.35
C GLU A 95 11.45 6.62 9.69
N ALA A 96 11.44 6.69 8.35
CA ALA A 96 11.86 7.87 7.61
C ALA A 96 11.00 9.11 7.93
N ASP A 97 9.68 8.93 8.10
CA ASP A 97 8.76 9.99 8.50
C ASP A 97 9.06 10.49 9.93
N LYS A 98 9.33 9.59 10.88
CA LYS A 98 9.77 9.94 12.24
C LYS A 98 11.06 10.74 12.22
N MET A 99 12.07 10.28 11.47
CA MET A 99 13.35 10.99 11.31
C MET A 99 13.15 12.39 10.74
N THR A 100 12.33 12.50 9.68
CA THR A 100 12.02 13.79 9.04
C THR A 100 11.34 14.73 10.01
N ARG A 101 10.30 14.25 10.72
CA ARG A 101 9.61 15.03 11.74
C ARG A 101 10.56 15.49 12.85
N GLY A 102 11.41 14.60 13.36
CA GLY A 102 12.39 14.95 14.40
C GLY A 102 13.37 16.04 13.95
N SER A 103 13.86 15.97 12.72
CA SER A 103 14.71 17.05 12.16
C SER A 103 14.00 18.41 12.10
N TYR A 104 12.71 18.43 11.76
CA TYR A 104 11.89 19.63 11.77
C TYR A 104 11.66 20.17 13.19
N GLU A 105 11.40 19.28 14.15
CA GLU A 105 11.21 19.66 15.56
C GLU A 105 12.48 20.28 16.15
N VAL A 106 13.66 19.69 15.87
CA VAL A 106 14.96 20.25 16.24
C VAL A 106 15.21 21.60 15.56
N SER A 107 14.96 21.72 14.25
CA SER A 107 15.14 22.97 13.52
C SER A 107 14.25 24.09 14.08
N ARG A 108 13.00 23.75 14.40
CA ARG A 108 12.04 24.67 15.03
C ARG A 108 12.50 25.09 16.44
N PHE A 109 13.04 24.15 17.21
CA PHE A 109 13.59 24.41 18.53
C PHE A 109 14.78 25.37 18.48
N LEU A 110 15.74 25.09 17.58
CA LEU A 110 16.91 25.93 17.34
C LEU A 110 16.50 27.37 16.95
N ALA A 111 15.60 27.49 15.97
CA ALA A 111 15.11 28.77 15.49
C ALA A 111 14.35 29.60 16.55
N ARG A 112 13.72 28.94 17.53
CA ARG A 112 12.98 29.62 18.61
C ARG A 112 13.86 30.12 19.73
N ARG A 113 14.89 29.36 20.11
CA ARG A 113 15.73 29.69 21.27
C ARG A 113 16.92 30.57 20.91
N MET A 114 17.41 30.52 19.67
CA MET A 114 18.47 31.41 19.17
C MET A 114 19.67 31.54 20.12
N LYS A 115 20.04 30.45 20.80
CA LYS A 115 21.16 30.41 21.74
C LYS A 115 22.44 29.94 21.04
N PRO A 116 23.62 30.39 21.48
CA PRO A 116 24.89 29.91 20.96
C PRO A 116 25.12 28.44 21.32
N PHE A 117 25.76 27.69 20.43
CA PHE A 117 26.08 26.26 20.63
C PHE A 117 27.08 26.00 21.77
N THR A 118 27.61 27.04 22.40
CA THR A 118 28.46 26.96 23.60
C THR A 118 27.65 26.80 24.89
N ASP A 119 26.33 27.00 24.87
CA ASP A 119 25.44 26.75 26.00
C ASP A 119 25.15 25.23 26.09
N GLY A 120 25.84 24.56 27.01
CA GLY A 120 25.72 23.10 27.19
C GLY A 120 24.32 22.63 27.60
N ASP A 121 23.58 23.43 28.36
CA ASP A 121 22.20 23.12 28.73
C ASP A 121 21.28 23.18 27.51
N PHE A 122 21.51 24.16 26.64
CA PHE A 122 20.79 24.27 25.38
C PHE A 122 21.05 23.08 24.43
N ILE A 123 22.29 22.59 24.36
CA ILE A 123 22.63 21.38 23.58
C ILE A 123 21.92 20.15 24.17
N LYS A 124 21.92 20.01 25.50
CA LYS A 124 21.22 18.91 26.18
C LYS A 124 19.73 18.91 25.82
N GLU A 125 19.08 20.05 25.86
CA GLU A 125 17.67 20.17 25.48
C GLU A 125 17.43 19.82 24.00
N CYS A 126 18.33 20.22 23.08
CA CYS A 126 18.25 19.80 21.67
C CYS A 126 18.28 18.28 21.53
N ILE A 127 19.17 17.60 22.25
CA ILE A 127 19.31 16.13 22.21
C ILE A 127 18.05 15.46 22.76
N MET A 128 17.45 16.00 23.81
CA MET A 128 16.20 15.47 24.36
C MET A 128 15.07 15.56 23.32
N VAL A 129 14.96 16.66 22.57
CA VAL A 129 13.99 16.80 21.47
C VAL A 129 14.20 15.75 20.38
N VAL A 130 15.46 15.41 20.05
CA VAL A 130 15.76 14.32 19.11
C VAL A 130 15.25 12.99 19.65
N ILE A 131 15.57 12.64 20.90
CA ILE A 131 15.17 11.36 21.50
C ILE A 131 13.65 11.23 21.56
N ASP A 132 12.95 12.29 21.95
CA ASP A 132 11.48 12.33 22.02
C ASP A 132 10.84 12.20 20.63
N SER A 133 11.50 12.67 19.58
CA SER A 133 11.00 12.57 18.20
C SER A 133 11.20 11.19 17.58
N LEU A 134 12.18 10.42 18.07
CA LEU A 134 12.56 9.11 17.55
C LEU A 134 11.92 7.94 18.30
N SER A 135 11.33 8.20 19.46
CA SER A 135 10.56 7.20 20.23
C SER A 135 9.23 6.84 19.56
#